data_AF-A0A7T8KGV5-F1
#
_entry.id   AF-A0A7T8KGV5-F1
#
_cell.length_a   1.000
_cell.length_b   1.000
_cell.length_c   1.000
_cell.angle_alpha   90.00
_cell.angle_beta   90.00
_cell.angle_gamma   90.00
#
_symmetry.space_group_name_H-M   'P 1'
#
loop_
_entity.id
_entity.type
_entity.pdbx_description
1 polymer ?
#
loop_
_entity_poly.entity_id
_entity_poly.type
_entity_poly.pdbx_seq_one_letter_code
_entity_poly.pdbx_strand_id
1 'polypeptide(L)'
;MASARRSCRNNPDVFCYICGEYTLSGDRKNITGFVKRAYMAYFKVKLGDQDKSWAPHTVCKTCVEYLRRWTKGAKTSLKFGIPMVWREPFDHATDCYFCAINTTGINRKNRQSLQYPDLPSARRPVAHCEDIPVPAFTQLPDSDDEATITDERGDTEEFEYEAQDGPQTFSQCELNDLVRDLSLSKISSELLASRLKEKNLLGKDVRITFFRRRHEDYMGYFCQEEDLVYCRDVAGLLVKLGAPQYDPRDWRLFIDSCKRSLKCVLLHNGNQFASIPLAHSTTLKEKYEAVKYVLDKIQYEQHKWIICVDLKMVNFLLGQQSGFTKYPCFICMWDSRDRVQHYVKKEWPARDQLVPGARNIIHEPFVDREKILIPPLHLKLGLMKQFTRALDKDGRCFNYLCRAFPRLTSEKVKAGIFDGPQIRKLIKDTEFQNSMNTLECAAWKSFVQVVNNFLGNTKAANHARLISTMIEAFQKLGCLMSIKMHFLFSHMEKFPENLGAMSDEQGERFHQDMRQMEERYQGRWDAVMMADYCWSLKRDNTAAAHTRESKKRRFMP
;
A
#
# COMPACT_ATOMS: atom_id res chain seq x y z
N MET A 1 14.87 -8.03 21.96
CA MET A 1 14.26 -6.69 22.11
C MET A 1 13.02 -6.63 21.23
N ALA A 2 11.83 -6.61 21.85
CA ALA A 2 10.54 -6.68 21.16
C ALA A 2 10.26 -5.41 20.35
N SER A 3 9.74 -5.59 19.13
CA SER A 3 9.42 -4.54 18.16
C SER A 3 8.29 -3.63 18.67
N ALA A 4 8.63 -2.41 19.07
CA ALA A 4 7.72 -1.33 19.46
C ALA A 4 6.93 -0.70 18.28
N ARG A 5 6.45 -1.49 17.30
CA ARG A 5 5.86 -0.95 16.04
C ARG A 5 4.34 -1.13 15.86
N ARG A 6 3.57 -1.42 16.92
CA ARG A 6 2.09 -1.34 16.89
C ARG A 6 1.46 -0.74 18.15
N SER A 7 2.22 0.04 18.91
CA SER A 7 1.62 0.79 20.01
C SER A 7 0.96 2.06 19.46
N CYS A 8 -0.28 2.32 19.88
CA CYS A 8 -0.90 3.63 19.73
C CYS A 8 0.06 4.73 20.21
N ARG A 9 0.00 5.92 19.59
CA ARG A 9 0.81 7.09 19.99
C ARG A 9 0.64 7.41 21.47
N ASN A 10 -0.58 7.24 21.97
CA ASN A 10 -0.94 7.38 23.37
C ASN A 10 -1.48 6.03 23.87
N ASN A 11 -1.18 5.68 25.12
CA ASN A 11 -1.83 4.56 25.80
C ASN A 11 -3.35 4.86 25.91
N PRO A 12 -4.27 3.95 25.52
CA PRO A 12 -5.71 4.14 25.67
C PRO A 12 -6.17 4.61 27.06
N ASP A 13 -5.49 4.15 28.11
CA ASP A 13 -5.83 4.44 29.51
C ASP A 13 -5.53 5.89 29.95
N VAL A 14 -4.97 6.72 29.06
CA VAL A 14 -4.88 8.17 29.28
C VAL A 14 -6.18 8.90 28.91
N PHE A 15 -7.17 8.21 28.34
CA PHE A 15 -8.47 8.75 27.99
C PHE A 15 -9.57 8.10 28.83
N CYS A 16 -10.62 8.85 29.14
CA CYS A 16 -11.77 8.34 29.88
C CYS A 16 -12.63 7.45 28.99
N TYR A 17 -12.94 6.23 29.43
CA TYR A 17 -13.84 5.32 28.72
C TYR A 17 -15.23 5.95 28.46
N ILE A 18 -15.77 6.71 29.43
CA ILE A 18 -17.15 7.22 29.38
C ILE A 18 -17.29 8.48 28.49
N CYS A 19 -16.37 9.44 28.61
CA CYS A 19 -16.46 10.73 27.90
C CYS A 19 -15.45 10.90 26.75
N GLY A 20 -14.47 10.01 26.61
CA GLY A 20 -13.40 10.10 25.62
C GLY A 20 -12.33 11.17 25.90
N GLU A 21 -12.50 12.00 26.93
CA GLU A 21 -11.57 13.10 27.20
C GLU A 21 -10.24 12.63 27.80
N TYR A 22 -9.17 13.35 27.50
CA TYR A 22 -7.84 13.13 28.07
C TYR A 22 -7.83 13.38 29.58
N THR A 23 -7.22 12.45 30.33
CA THR A 23 -7.15 12.48 31.79
C THR A 23 -5.70 12.57 32.27
N LEU A 24 -5.46 13.51 33.18
CA LEU A 24 -4.20 13.60 33.93
C LEU A 24 -4.13 12.44 34.93
N SER A 25 -2.92 11.99 35.26
CA SER A 25 -2.70 10.83 36.14
C SER A 25 -3.49 10.89 37.45
N GLY A 26 -3.53 12.05 38.12
CA GLY A 26 -4.28 12.22 39.38
C GLY A 26 -5.82 12.21 39.23
N ASP A 27 -6.33 12.40 38.01
CA ASP A 27 -7.76 12.39 37.70
C ASP A 27 -8.23 11.03 37.14
N ARG A 28 -7.33 10.06 36.93
CA ARG A 28 -7.65 8.70 36.45
C ARG A 28 -8.20 7.84 37.59
N LYS A 29 -9.23 7.07 37.29
CA LYS A 29 -9.88 6.12 38.20
C LYS A 29 -10.09 4.80 37.50
N ASN A 30 -9.96 3.72 38.26
CA ASN A 30 -10.27 2.37 37.79
C ASN A 30 -11.78 2.21 37.62
N ILE A 31 -12.17 1.35 36.68
CA ILE A 31 -13.56 0.97 36.48
C ILE A 31 -13.95 -0.06 37.54
N THR A 32 -14.48 0.44 38.66
CA THR A 32 -14.94 -0.39 39.79
C THR A 32 -16.30 -1.02 39.52
N GLY A 33 -16.69 -2.02 40.33
CA GLY A 33 -18.05 -2.60 40.28
C GLY A 33 -19.15 -1.55 40.41
N PHE A 34 -18.96 -0.54 41.27
CA PHE A 34 -19.85 0.62 41.35
C PHE A 34 -19.99 1.36 40.00
N VAL A 35 -18.87 1.64 39.32
CA VAL A 35 -18.89 2.34 38.01
C VAL A 35 -19.63 1.50 36.97
N LYS A 36 -19.41 0.18 36.92
CA LYS A 36 -20.12 -0.72 36.00
C LYS A 36 -21.63 -0.69 36.24
N ARG A 37 -22.07 -0.82 37.51
CA ARG A 37 -23.49 -0.79 37.90
C ARG A 37 -24.13 0.57 37.62
N ALA A 38 -23.48 1.66 38.00
CA ALA A 38 -23.98 3.02 37.78
C ALA A 38 -24.02 3.39 36.30
N TYR A 39 -23.04 2.95 35.50
CA TYR A 39 -23.01 3.13 34.04
C TYR A 39 -24.19 2.41 33.38
N MET A 40 -24.44 1.15 33.74
CA MET A 40 -25.60 0.38 33.26
C MET A 40 -26.93 1.04 33.66
N ALA A 41 -27.03 1.49 34.91
CA ALA A 41 -28.23 2.17 35.40
C ALA A 41 -28.51 3.49 34.64
N TYR A 42 -27.48 4.26 34.33
CA TYR A 42 -27.58 5.56 33.65
C TYR A 42 -27.82 5.40 32.15
N PHE A 43 -26.97 4.66 31.45
CA PHE A 43 -26.98 4.55 29.98
C PHE A 43 -27.81 3.39 29.43
N LYS A 44 -28.30 2.49 30.30
CA LYS A 44 -29.03 1.26 29.93
C LYS A 44 -28.24 0.31 29.03
N VAL A 45 -26.90 0.41 29.04
CA VAL A 45 -25.97 -0.42 28.28
C VAL A 45 -24.85 -0.91 29.19
N LYS A 46 -24.45 -2.19 29.05
CA LYS A 46 -23.34 -2.76 29.82
C LYS A 46 -22.02 -2.13 29.38
N LEU A 47 -21.12 -1.93 30.33
CA LEU A 47 -19.76 -1.46 30.04
C LEU A 47 -18.96 -2.61 29.41
N GLY A 48 -18.70 -2.52 28.10
CA GLY A 48 -18.08 -3.58 27.27
C GLY A 48 -16.59 -3.38 27.01
N ASP A 49 -16.02 -4.29 26.20
CA ASP A 49 -14.66 -4.27 25.63
C ASP A 49 -13.51 -4.13 26.66
N GLN A 50 -13.76 -4.46 27.93
CA GLN A 50 -12.75 -4.39 29.01
C GLN A 50 -11.72 -5.53 28.96
N ASP A 51 -11.92 -6.50 28.08
CA ASP A 51 -10.97 -7.56 27.72
C ASP A 51 -10.14 -7.19 26.48
N LYS A 52 -10.41 -6.03 25.85
CA LYS A 52 -9.77 -5.60 24.61
C LYS A 52 -8.72 -4.54 24.85
N SER A 53 -7.49 -4.84 24.48
CA SER A 53 -6.33 -3.93 24.64
C SER A 53 -6.43 -2.60 23.89
N TRP A 54 -7.36 -2.46 22.93
CA TRP A 54 -7.61 -1.24 22.17
C TRP A 54 -8.66 -0.32 22.81
N ALA A 55 -9.39 -0.74 23.84
CA ALA A 55 -10.33 0.10 24.58
C ALA A 55 -9.65 0.75 25.80
N PRO A 56 -10.15 1.90 26.30
CA PRO A 56 -9.69 2.42 27.59
C PRO A 56 -10.21 1.58 28.77
N HIS A 57 -9.36 1.34 29.76
CA HIS A 57 -9.70 0.62 31.00
C HIS A 57 -9.81 1.55 32.21
N THR A 58 -9.77 2.86 31.98
CA THR A 58 -9.88 3.89 33.03
C THR A 58 -10.99 4.89 32.73
N VAL A 59 -11.47 5.55 33.79
CA VAL A 59 -12.46 6.62 33.74
C VAL A 59 -11.97 7.85 34.48
N CYS A 60 -12.45 9.04 34.10
CA CYS A 60 -12.08 10.26 34.78
C CYS A 60 -12.86 10.42 36.10
N LYS A 61 -12.22 11.04 37.10
CA LYS A 61 -12.81 11.38 38.40
C LYS A 61 -14.13 12.15 38.24
N THR A 62 -14.22 13.02 37.24
CA THR A 62 -15.42 13.81 36.94
C THR A 62 -16.61 12.93 36.58
N CYS A 63 -16.45 11.99 35.64
CA CYS A 63 -17.54 11.06 35.25
C CYS A 63 -17.98 10.19 36.42
N VAL A 64 -17.03 9.69 37.22
CA VAL A 64 -17.35 8.89 38.42
C VAL A 64 -18.14 9.71 39.44
N GLU A 65 -17.76 10.98 39.67
CA GLU A 65 -18.46 11.85 40.61
C GLU A 65 -19.86 12.23 40.13
N TYR A 66 -20.05 12.48 38.84
CA TYR A 66 -21.38 12.72 38.28
C TYR A 66 -22.30 11.51 38.46
N LEU A 67 -21.83 10.30 38.14
CA LEU A 67 -22.58 9.07 38.38
C LEU A 67 -22.91 8.89 39.87
N ARG A 68 -21.93 9.13 40.76
CA ARG A 68 -22.11 9.04 42.22
C ARG A 68 -23.16 10.02 42.75
N ARG A 69 -23.14 11.27 42.29
CA ARG A 69 -24.12 12.29 42.71
C ARG A 69 -25.51 12.00 42.15
N TRP A 70 -25.58 11.52 40.91
CA TRP A 70 -26.83 11.09 40.29
C TRP A 70 -27.47 9.91 41.05
N THR A 71 -26.70 8.90 41.45
CA THR A 71 -27.20 7.78 42.29
C THR A 71 -27.68 8.21 43.68
N LYS A 72 -27.34 9.43 44.11
CA LYS A 72 -27.79 10.03 45.38
C LYS A 72 -28.96 11.00 45.20
N GLY A 73 -29.57 11.06 44.01
CA GLY A 73 -30.71 11.93 43.72
C GLY A 73 -30.38 13.40 43.55
N ALA A 74 -29.10 13.77 43.34
CA ALA A 74 -28.74 15.15 43.07
C ALA A 74 -29.21 15.59 41.67
N LYS A 75 -29.61 16.86 41.50
CA LYS A 75 -30.01 17.46 40.19
C LYS A 75 -28.87 17.59 39.16
N THR A 76 -27.72 16.94 39.38
CA THR A 76 -26.56 16.99 38.50
C THR A 76 -26.50 15.73 37.63
N SER A 77 -26.42 15.93 36.32
CA SER A 77 -26.31 14.87 35.31
C SER A 77 -24.99 14.95 34.54
N LEU A 78 -24.66 13.88 33.82
CA LEU A 78 -23.64 13.96 32.77
C LEU A 78 -24.14 14.88 31.65
N LYS A 79 -23.22 15.50 30.91
CA LYS A 79 -23.57 16.42 29.81
C LYS A 79 -24.16 15.70 28.57
N PHE A 80 -24.18 14.37 28.59
CA PHE A 80 -24.52 13.52 27.46
C PHE A 80 -25.32 12.30 27.93
N GLY A 81 -26.26 11.88 27.10
CA GLY A 81 -27.10 10.70 27.33
C GLY A 81 -26.67 9.47 26.56
N ILE A 82 -25.81 9.63 25.54
CA ILE A 82 -25.09 8.52 24.91
C ILE A 82 -23.60 8.71 25.21
N PRO A 83 -22.92 7.72 25.82
CA PRO A 83 -21.51 7.83 26.16
C PRO A 83 -20.62 7.65 24.92
N MET A 84 -19.31 7.76 25.10
CA MET A 84 -18.36 7.43 24.05
C MET A 84 -18.56 5.98 23.58
N VAL A 85 -18.58 5.75 22.26
CA VAL A 85 -18.68 4.40 21.68
C VAL A 85 -17.35 4.02 21.06
N TRP A 86 -16.73 2.95 21.58
CA TRP A 86 -15.46 2.42 21.13
C TRP A 86 -15.65 1.22 20.21
N ARG A 87 -14.80 1.10 19.20
CA ARG A 87 -14.66 -0.07 18.31
C ARG A 87 -13.19 -0.24 17.95
N GLU A 88 -12.83 -1.43 17.47
CA GLU A 88 -11.46 -1.69 17.04
C GLU A 88 -11.06 -0.75 15.87
N PRO A 89 -9.93 -0.02 15.99
CA PRO A 89 -9.47 0.88 14.94
C PRO A 89 -9.05 0.13 13.68
N PHE A 90 -9.45 0.61 12.50
CA PHE A 90 -9.03 0.00 11.22
C PHE A 90 -7.52 0.18 10.97
N ASP A 91 -6.98 1.35 11.33
CA ASP A 91 -5.55 1.65 11.24
C ASP A 91 -5.15 2.81 12.18
N HIS A 92 -3.84 2.96 12.45
CA HIS A 92 -3.32 4.00 13.35
C HIS A 92 -3.16 5.39 12.71
N ALA A 93 -3.40 5.55 11.41
CA ALA A 93 -3.14 6.77 10.66
C ALA A 93 -4.41 7.62 10.43
N THR A 94 -5.55 6.98 10.22
CA THR A 94 -6.80 7.60 9.80
C THR A 94 -7.97 7.28 10.72
N ASP A 95 -7.95 6.11 11.38
CA ASP A 95 -9.05 5.63 12.22
C ASP A 95 -8.54 5.12 13.58
N CYS A 96 -7.68 5.88 14.24
CA CYS A 96 -7.27 5.60 15.62
C CYS A 96 -7.34 6.85 16.47
N TYR A 97 -8.31 6.88 17.37
CA TYR A 97 -8.58 8.00 18.28
C TYR A 97 -7.35 8.39 19.10
N PHE A 98 -6.64 7.40 19.64
CA PHE A 98 -5.47 7.60 20.47
C PHE A 98 -4.27 8.13 19.68
N CYS A 99 -4.20 7.90 18.36
CA CYS A 99 -3.13 8.44 17.52
C CYS A 99 -3.44 9.85 17.02
N ALA A 100 -4.72 10.14 16.78
CA ALA A 100 -5.19 11.42 16.26
C ALA A 100 -5.00 12.59 17.23
N ILE A 101 -4.97 12.33 18.55
CA ILE A 101 -4.86 13.37 19.58
C ILE A 101 -3.41 13.55 20.01
N ASN A 102 -2.90 14.78 19.94
CA ASN A 102 -1.59 15.11 20.48
C ASN A 102 -1.69 15.49 21.96
N THR A 103 -1.23 14.62 22.86
CA THR A 103 -1.26 14.86 24.31
C THR A 103 0.07 15.43 24.85
N THR A 104 1.09 15.59 24.00
CA THR A 104 2.41 16.06 24.40
C THR A 104 2.34 17.51 24.89
N GLY A 105 2.81 17.77 26.11
CA GLY A 105 2.81 19.12 26.70
C GLY A 105 1.46 19.57 27.28
N ILE A 106 0.46 18.69 27.35
CA ILE A 106 -0.83 19.00 27.98
C ILE A 106 -0.71 18.95 29.50
N ASN A 107 -1.26 19.97 30.15
CA ASN A 107 -1.36 20.14 31.59
C ASN A 107 -2.76 20.63 31.99
N ARG A 108 -2.99 20.82 33.28
CA ARG A 108 -4.32 21.20 33.81
C ARG A 108 -4.84 22.54 33.27
N LYS A 109 -3.97 23.47 32.90
CA LYS A 109 -4.34 24.82 32.42
C LYS A 109 -4.70 24.84 30.93
N ASN A 110 -4.07 24.01 30.11
CA ASN A 110 -4.28 24.01 28.65
C ASN A 110 -5.10 22.81 28.13
N ARG A 111 -5.52 21.87 28.98
CA ARG A 111 -6.30 20.68 28.54
C ARG A 111 -7.60 20.98 27.77
N GLN A 112 -8.19 22.16 28.00
CA GLN A 112 -9.42 22.58 27.31
C GLN A 112 -9.19 22.91 25.82
N SER A 113 -7.94 23.15 25.40
CA SER A 113 -7.61 23.40 23.98
C SER A 113 -7.48 22.13 23.15
N LEU A 114 -7.60 20.94 23.78
CA LEU A 114 -7.58 19.67 23.06
C LEU A 114 -8.85 19.51 22.22
N GLN A 115 -8.65 19.20 20.95
CA GLN A 115 -9.73 18.86 20.03
C GLN A 115 -9.85 17.34 19.92
N TYR A 116 -11.08 16.86 20.05
CA TYR A 116 -11.41 15.43 20.01
C TYR A 116 -12.13 15.11 18.70
N PRO A 117 -11.57 14.24 17.84
CA PRO A 117 -12.18 13.87 16.57
C PRO A 117 -13.38 12.94 16.77
N ASP A 118 -14.29 12.90 15.78
CA ASP A 118 -15.30 11.85 15.67
C ASP A 118 -14.84 10.86 14.59
N LEU A 119 -14.70 9.58 14.94
CA LEU A 119 -14.12 8.55 14.08
C LEU A 119 -15.03 7.31 14.01
N PRO A 120 -14.98 6.51 12.93
CA PRO A 120 -15.67 5.23 12.87
C PRO A 120 -15.37 4.30 14.06
N SER A 121 -14.12 4.27 14.52
CA SER A 121 -13.65 3.51 15.69
C SER A 121 -13.95 4.15 17.06
N ALA A 122 -14.29 5.44 17.09
CA ALA A 122 -14.52 6.17 18.33
C ALA A 122 -15.54 7.29 18.09
N ARG A 123 -16.82 7.00 18.37
CA ARG A 123 -17.92 7.95 18.19
C ARG A 123 -18.14 8.78 19.44
N ARG A 124 -18.15 10.10 19.29
CA ARG A 124 -18.23 11.07 20.40
C ARG A 124 -19.55 10.97 21.17
N PRO A 125 -19.55 11.35 22.47
CA PRO A 125 -20.78 11.30 23.27
C PRO A 125 -21.83 12.26 22.69
N VAL A 126 -23.10 11.84 22.75
CA VAL A 126 -24.23 12.64 22.26
C VAL A 126 -24.91 13.34 23.43
N ALA A 127 -25.03 14.66 23.35
CA ALA A 127 -25.66 15.49 24.38
C ALA A 127 -27.11 15.04 24.65
N HIS A 128 -27.60 15.31 25.86
CA HIS A 128 -29.02 15.13 26.16
C HIS A 128 -29.88 16.07 25.28
N CYS A 129 -31.01 15.56 24.80
CA CYS A 129 -32.03 16.29 24.05
C CYS A 129 -33.41 15.74 24.41
N GLU A 130 -34.48 16.20 23.76
CA GLU A 130 -35.85 15.70 23.99
C GLU A 130 -35.95 14.18 23.78
N ASP A 131 -35.25 13.65 22.77
CA ASP A 131 -35.22 12.21 22.47
C ASP A 131 -34.27 11.41 23.40
N ILE A 132 -33.38 12.10 24.12
CA ILE A 132 -32.39 11.50 25.03
C ILE A 132 -32.41 12.24 26.37
N PRO A 133 -33.50 12.11 27.16
CA PRO A 133 -33.64 12.83 28.42
C PRO A 133 -32.64 12.34 29.47
N VAL A 134 -32.46 13.12 30.52
CA VAL A 134 -31.68 12.69 31.69
C VAL A 134 -32.45 11.57 32.40
N PRO A 135 -31.85 10.37 32.60
CA PRO A 135 -32.53 9.28 33.26
C PRO A 135 -32.80 9.59 34.74
N ALA A 136 -34.00 9.26 35.24
CA ALA A 136 -34.25 9.26 36.67
C ALA A 136 -33.57 8.05 37.32
N PHE A 137 -32.86 8.27 38.43
CA PHE A 137 -32.30 7.16 39.20
C PHE A 137 -33.42 6.42 39.94
N THR A 138 -33.44 5.10 39.81
CA THR A 138 -34.37 4.21 40.54
C THR A 138 -33.59 3.34 41.52
N GLN A 139 -32.78 2.42 41.01
CA GLN A 139 -31.90 1.55 41.79
C GLN A 139 -30.69 1.10 40.96
N LEU A 140 -29.62 0.68 41.63
CA LEU A 140 -28.50 0.02 40.95
C LEU A 140 -28.88 -1.45 40.67
N PRO A 141 -28.51 -2.03 39.51
CA PRO A 141 -28.67 -3.45 39.27
C PRO A 141 -27.87 -4.28 40.29
N ASP A 142 -28.41 -5.42 40.73
CA ASP A 142 -27.69 -6.35 41.59
C ASP A 142 -26.43 -6.92 40.90
N SER A 143 -25.40 -7.20 41.71
CA SER A 143 -24.06 -7.56 41.24
C SER A 143 -23.89 -9.07 41.20
N ASP A 144 -23.54 -9.64 40.05
CA ASP A 144 -22.96 -11.00 39.99
C ASP A 144 -21.45 -11.00 40.27
N ASP A 145 -20.85 -9.86 40.60
CA ASP A 145 -19.42 -9.74 40.90
C ASP A 145 -19.19 -8.82 42.11
N GLU A 146 -18.90 -9.39 43.28
CA GLU A 146 -18.13 -8.69 44.32
C GLU A 146 -16.96 -9.57 44.80
N ALA A 147 -15.75 -9.13 44.50
CA ALA A 147 -14.59 -9.38 45.34
C ALA A 147 -13.92 -8.03 45.59
N THR A 148 -14.05 -7.55 46.83
CA THR A 148 -13.48 -6.30 47.34
C THR A 148 -12.02 -6.55 47.72
N ILE A 149 -11.09 -5.79 47.15
CA ILE A 149 -9.68 -5.80 47.55
C ILE A 149 -9.49 -4.86 48.74
N THR A 150 -9.09 -5.41 49.89
CA THR A 150 -8.42 -4.66 50.97
C THR A 150 -6.97 -5.13 51.07
N ASP A 151 -6.08 -4.15 51.16
CA ASP A 151 -4.63 -4.22 51.27
C ASP A 151 -4.19 -4.97 52.53
N GLU A 152 -3.33 -5.98 52.42
CA GLU A 152 -2.03 -6.10 53.11
C GLU A 152 -1.47 -7.54 53.09
N ARG A 153 -0.25 -7.65 52.54
CA ARG A 153 0.84 -8.61 52.83
C ARG A 153 0.56 -10.12 52.81
N GLY A 154 1.34 -10.80 51.95
CA GLY A 154 1.90 -12.12 52.25
C GLY A 154 1.51 -13.22 51.27
N ASP A 155 2.51 -13.66 50.52
CA ASP A 155 2.78 -15.01 50.01
C ASP A 155 1.72 -15.80 49.23
N THR A 156 2.13 -16.10 47.99
CA THR A 156 1.94 -17.36 47.24
C THR A 156 0.73 -18.23 47.60
N GLU A 157 -0.37 -18.06 46.88
CA GLU A 157 -1.45 -19.05 46.86
C GLU A 157 -1.58 -19.68 45.47
N GLU A 158 -1.32 -21.00 45.44
CA GLU A 158 -1.59 -21.90 44.31
C GLU A 158 -3.10 -21.91 44.01
N PHE A 159 -3.47 -21.61 42.77
CA PHE A 159 -4.86 -21.70 42.32
C PHE A 159 -5.22 -23.18 42.03
N GLU A 160 -6.08 -23.76 42.86
CA GLU A 160 -6.76 -25.03 42.56
C GLU A 160 -7.82 -24.81 41.47
N TYR A 161 -7.73 -25.58 40.38
CA TYR A 161 -8.73 -25.60 39.31
C TYR A 161 -9.81 -26.64 39.63
N GLU A 162 -11.07 -26.24 39.63
CA GLU A 162 -12.19 -27.20 39.67
C GLU A 162 -12.14 -28.09 38.42
N ALA A 163 -11.86 -29.38 38.63
CA ALA A 163 -11.75 -30.37 37.58
C ALA A 163 -13.13 -30.63 36.95
N GLN A 164 -13.32 -30.20 35.71
CA GLN A 164 -14.37 -30.78 34.87
C GLN A 164 -13.96 -32.21 34.51
N ASP A 165 -14.90 -33.15 34.66
CA ASP A 165 -14.67 -34.58 34.55
C ASP A 165 -14.32 -34.95 33.09
N GLY A 166 -13.02 -35.13 32.83
CA GLY A 166 -12.44 -35.52 31.54
C GLY A 166 -11.50 -34.46 30.92
N PRO A 167 -10.52 -34.88 30.09
CA PRO A 167 -9.61 -33.95 29.43
C PRO A 167 -10.39 -33.01 28.48
N GLN A 168 -10.48 -31.73 28.85
CA GLN A 168 -11.00 -30.70 27.95
C GLN A 168 -10.05 -30.53 26.76
N THR A 169 -10.62 -30.59 25.57
CA THR A 169 -9.87 -30.43 24.33
C THR A 169 -10.07 -29.05 23.74
N PHE A 170 -9.01 -28.41 23.26
CA PHE A 170 -9.10 -27.15 22.51
C PHE A 170 -9.83 -27.37 21.19
N SER A 171 -10.81 -26.51 20.90
CA SER A 171 -11.38 -26.33 19.56
C SER A 171 -10.43 -25.54 18.65
N GLN A 172 -10.74 -25.46 17.34
CA GLN A 172 -9.92 -24.72 16.38
C GLN A 172 -9.86 -23.22 16.72
N CYS A 173 -10.95 -22.65 17.23
CA CYS A 173 -11.02 -21.25 17.62
C CYS A 173 -10.16 -21.00 18.86
N GLU A 174 -10.29 -21.83 19.89
CA GLU A 174 -9.51 -21.70 21.13
C GLU A 174 -8.01 -21.92 20.90
N LEU A 175 -7.64 -22.84 20.00
CA LEU A 175 -6.24 -23.01 19.59
C LEU A 175 -5.70 -21.76 18.85
N ASN A 176 -6.50 -21.15 17.98
CA ASN A 176 -6.11 -19.92 17.27
C ASN A 176 -5.99 -18.73 18.23
N ASP A 177 -6.90 -18.62 19.20
CA ASP A 177 -6.89 -17.60 20.24
C ASP A 177 -5.66 -17.77 21.14
N LEU A 178 -5.38 -18.99 21.61
CA LEU A 178 -4.17 -19.30 22.39
C LEU A 178 -2.87 -18.94 21.64
N VAL A 179 -2.80 -19.29 20.34
CA VAL A 179 -1.67 -18.93 19.49
C VAL A 179 -1.50 -17.41 19.36
N ARG A 180 -2.62 -16.68 19.24
CA ARG A 180 -2.64 -15.22 19.12
C ARG A 180 -2.24 -14.55 20.43
N ASP A 181 -2.78 -15.01 21.55
CA ASP A 181 -2.58 -14.42 22.88
C ASP A 181 -1.12 -14.60 23.33
N LEU A 182 -0.54 -15.77 23.04
CA LEU A 182 0.88 -16.04 23.26
C LEU A 182 1.81 -15.39 22.21
N SER A 183 1.26 -14.69 21.21
CA SER A 183 2.00 -14.04 20.14
C SER A 183 3.01 -14.98 19.44
N LEU A 184 2.62 -16.24 19.26
CA LEU A 184 3.54 -17.27 18.79
C LEU A 184 3.91 -17.05 17.32
N SER A 185 5.19 -17.23 17.01
CA SER A 185 5.62 -17.38 15.62
C SER A 185 4.93 -18.60 15.01
N LYS A 186 4.71 -18.65 13.69
CA LYS A 186 4.03 -19.79 13.06
C LYS A 186 4.71 -21.14 13.38
N ILE A 187 6.05 -21.17 13.53
CA ILE A 187 6.82 -22.36 13.95
C ILE A 187 6.48 -22.74 15.40
N SER A 188 6.44 -21.75 16.29
CA SER A 188 6.09 -21.94 17.70
C SER A 188 4.62 -22.36 17.88
N SER A 189 3.71 -21.84 17.05
CA SER A 189 2.30 -22.23 16.99
C SER A 189 2.13 -23.68 16.53
N GLU A 190 2.88 -24.09 15.50
CA GLU A 190 2.92 -25.48 15.05
C GLU A 190 3.43 -26.42 16.14
N LEU A 191 4.55 -26.06 16.80
CA LEU A 191 5.12 -26.85 17.88
C LEU A 191 4.13 -27.00 19.03
N LEU A 192 3.47 -25.91 19.45
CA LEU A 192 2.43 -25.93 20.48
C LEU A 192 1.28 -26.87 20.08
N ALA A 193 0.72 -26.69 18.89
CA ALA A 193 -0.37 -27.53 18.39
C ALA A 193 0.04 -29.01 18.30
N SER A 194 1.28 -29.31 17.92
CA SER A 194 1.82 -30.67 17.88
C SER A 194 1.87 -31.30 19.28
N ARG A 195 2.36 -30.57 20.29
CA ARG A 195 2.43 -31.05 21.68
C ARG A 195 1.05 -31.26 22.29
N LEU A 196 0.10 -30.36 22.01
CA LEU A 196 -1.28 -30.50 22.45
C LEU A 196 -1.95 -31.73 21.81
N LYS A 197 -1.63 -32.03 20.55
CA LYS A 197 -2.12 -33.24 19.87
C LYS A 197 -1.52 -34.53 20.43
N GLU A 198 -0.22 -34.57 20.69
CA GLU A 198 0.45 -35.71 21.35
C GLU A 198 -0.19 -36.07 22.69
N LYS A 199 -0.74 -35.06 23.39
CA LYS A 199 -1.43 -35.20 24.68
C LYS A 199 -2.94 -35.42 24.56
N ASN A 200 -3.47 -35.59 23.35
CA ASN A 200 -4.92 -35.72 23.08
C ASN A 200 -5.77 -34.54 23.58
N LEU A 201 -5.18 -33.34 23.65
CA LEU A 201 -5.84 -32.12 24.13
C LEU A 201 -6.45 -31.29 22.98
N LEU A 202 -6.54 -31.81 21.77
CA LEU A 202 -7.20 -31.14 20.64
C LEU A 202 -8.47 -31.87 20.23
N GLY A 203 -9.52 -31.11 19.89
CA GLY A 203 -10.77 -31.68 19.37
C GLY A 203 -10.54 -32.45 18.08
N LYS A 204 -11.37 -33.47 17.81
CA LYS A 204 -11.20 -34.39 16.66
C LYS A 204 -11.20 -33.68 15.29
N ASP A 205 -11.87 -32.54 15.19
CA ASP A 205 -11.98 -31.74 13.95
C ASP A 205 -10.94 -30.62 13.84
N VAL A 206 -10.04 -30.47 14.81
CA VAL A 206 -9.00 -29.44 14.81
C VAL A 206 -7.95 -29.76 13.77
N ARG A 207 -7.77 -28.83 12.83
CA ARG A 207 -6.80 -28.93 11.76
C ARG A 207 -5.52 -28.21 12.19
N ILE A 208 -4.49 -28.98 12.48
CA ILE A 208 -3.15 -28.41 12.65
C ILE A 208 -2.64 -27.96 11.29
N THR A 209 -2.53 -26.65 11.10
CA THR A 209 -1.81 -26.10 9.96
C THR A 209 -0.33 -26.05 10.32
N PHE A 210 0.45 -27.00 9.83
CA PHE A 210 1.91 -26.95 9.92
C PHE A 210 2.42 -25.65 9.29
N PHE A 211 3.39 -25.00 9.94
CA PHE A 211 4.12 -23.89 9.34
C PHE A 211 4.79 -24.43 8.10
N ARG A 212 4.29 -23.91 6.99
CA ARG A 212 4.72 -24.37 5.70
C ARG A 212 6.15 -23.88 5.48
N ARG A 213 7.12 -24.80 5.57
CA ARG A 213 8.55 -24.66 5.24
C ARG A 213 8.85 -24.33 3.76
N ARG A 214 7.85 -23.83 3.05
CA ARG A 214 7.84 -23.57 1.61
C ARG A 214 8.84 -22.52 1.14
N HIS A 215 9.14 -21.58 2.02
CA HIS A 215 10.15 -20.56 1.77
C HIS A 215 11.56 -21.17 1.87
N GLU A 216 11.78 -22.24 2.64
CA GLU A 216 13.11 -22.82 2.87
C GLU A 216 13.82 -23.20 1.56
N ASP A 217 13.07 -23.74 0.59
CA ASP A 217 13.57 -24.09 -0.75
C ASP A 217 14.16 -22.90 -1.52
N TYR A 218 13.78 -21.67 -1.16
CA TYR A 218 14.15 -20.43 -1.82
C TYR A 218 14.92 -19.45 -0.95
N MET A 219 14.93 -19.65 0.38
CA MET A 219 15.67 -18.79 1.32
C MET A 219 17.15 -18.70 0.97
N GLY A 220 17.72 -19.79 0.44
CA GLY A 220 19.11 -19.84 0.00
C GLY A 220 19.48 -18.81 -1.06
N TYR A 221 18.53 -18.27 -1.83
CA TYR A 221 18.80 -17.31 -2.89
C TYR A 221 18.74 -15.85 -2.45
N PHE A 222 18.21 -15.56 -1.25
CA PHE A 222 18.02 -14.19 -0.78
C PHE A 222 18.94 -13.84 0.39
N CYS A 223 19.45 -12.61 0.36
CA CYS A 223 20.19 -11.98 1.44
C CYS A 223 19.43 -10.76 1.93
N GLN A 224 19.58 -10.46 3.22
CA GLN A 224 19.07 -9.25 3.84
C GLN A 224 20.25 -8.49 4.45
N GLU A 225 20.47 -7.27 3.96
CA GLU A 225 21.52 -6.38 4.46
C GLU A 225 20.95 -5.00 4.73
N GLU A 226 21.12 -4.55 5.96
CA GLU A 226 20.58 -3.29 6.48
C GLU A 226 19.09 -3.14 6.17
N ASP A 227 18.78 -2.37 5.14
CA ASP A 227 17.48 -1.89 4.77
C ASP A 227 17.01 -2.43 3.40
N LEU A 228 17.73 -3.42 2.83
CA LEU A 228 17.46 -4.06 1.55
C LEU A 228 17.47 -5.59 1.65
N VAL A 229 16.48 -6.24 1.03
CA VAL A 229 16.52 -7.66 0.72
C VAL A 229 16.77 -7.83 -0.77
N TYR A 230 17.72 -8.68 -1.14
CA TYR A 230 18.09 -8.89 -2.54
C TYR A 230 18.44 -10.35 -2.85
N CYS A 231 18.33 -10.72 -4.12
CA CYS A 231 18.71 -12.03 -4.63
C CYS A 231 20.23 -12.05 -4.87
N ARG A 232 20.93 -12.99 -4.21
CA ARG A 232 22.38 -13.18 -4.35
C ARG A 232 22.78 -14.17 -5.45
N ASP A 233 21.84 -14.99 -5.92
CA ASP A 233 22.06 -15.97 -6.98
C ASP A 233 20.84 -16.02 -7.92
N VAL A 234 20.86 -15.11 -8.91
CA VAL A 234 19.78 -14.95 -9.88
C VAL A 234 19.68 -16.17 -10.80
N ALA A 235 20.82 -16.69 -11.25
CA ALA A 235 20.86 -17.82 -12.18
C ALA A 235 20.28 -19.08 -11.53
N GLY A 236 20.75 -19.43 -10.32
CA GLY A 236 20.25 -20.57 -9.57
C GLY A 236 18.78 -20.42 -9.20
N LEU A 237 18.33 -19.21 -8.82
CA LEU A 237 16.92 -18.96 -8.52
C LEU A 237 16.03 -19.24 -9.73
N LEU A 238 16.40 -18.75 -10.91
CA LEU A 238 15.62 -18.95 -12.13
C LEU A 238 15.57 -20.42 -12.55
N VAL A 239 16.69 -21.12 -12.49
CA VAL A 239 16.75 -22.57 -12.76
C VAL A 239 15.90 -23.35 -11.75
N LYS A 240 15.96 -23.00 -10.46
CA LYS A 240 15.15 -23.62 -9.40
C LYS A 240 13.65 -23.39 -9.59
N LEU A 241 13.27 -22.22 -10.10
CA LEU A 241 11.88 -21.91 -10.45
C LEU A 241 11.41 -22.69 -11.68
N GLY A 242 12.33 -23.10 -12.56
CA GLY A 242 12.07 -24.01 -13.68
C GLY A 242 12.51 -23.47 -15.04
N ALA A 243 13.31 -22.40 -15.10
CA ALA A 243 13.92 -21.99 -16.36
C ALA A 243 14.96 -23.05 -16.79
N PRO A 244 15.03 -23.41 -18.09
CA PRO A 244 15.98 -24.43 -18.56
C PRO A 244 17.43 -23.98 -18.34
N GLN A 245 17.69 -22.70 -18.55
CA GLN A 245 18.97 -22.04 -18.29
C GLN A 245 18.74 -20.56 -18.00
N TYR A 246 19.76 -19.90 -17.49
CA TYR A 246 19.77 -18.45 -17.34
C TYR A 246 20.60 -17.80 -18.46
N ASP A 247 19.95 -17.00 -19.29
CA ASP A 247 20.61 -16.08 -20.21
C ASP A 247 20.14 -14.65 -19.90
N PRO A 248 21.01 -13.71 -19.51
CA PRO A 248 20.63 -12.33 -19.23
C PRO A 248 19.88 -11.65 -20.39
N ARG A 249 20.09 -12.06 -21.65
CA ARG A 249 19.44 -11.49 -22.83
C ARG A 249 17.95 -11.81 -22.91
N ASP A 250 17.50 -12.85 -22.22
CA ASP A 250 16.09 -13.24 -22.16
C ASP A 250 15.30 -12.41 -21.15
N TRP A 251 15.97 -11.53 -20.40
CA TRP A 251 15.36 -10.77 -19.32
C TRP A 251 15.60 -9.27 -19.43
N ARG A 252 14.70 -8.50 -18.81
CA ARG A 252 14.84 -7.06 -18.59
C ARG A 252 14.61 -6.73 -17.13
N LEU A 253 15.38 -5.78 -16.63
CA LEU A 253 15.27 -5.24 -15.30
C LEU A 253 14.18 -4.16 -15.27
N PHE A 254 13.25 -4.30 -14.35
CA PHE A 254 12.27 -3.29 -14.01
C PHE A 254 12.54 -2.78 -12.61
N ILE A 255 12.69 -1.47 -12.49
CA ILE A 255 12.89 -0.78 -11.21
C ILE A 255 11.72 0.17 -11.05
N ASP A 256 10.95 -0.06 -9.99
CA ASP A 256 9.97 0.90 -9.52
C ASP A 256 10.40 1.41 -8.16
N SER A 257 10.35 2.73 -8.05
CA SER A 257 10.60 3.40 -6.79
C SER A 257 9.43 4.32 -6.51
N CYS A 258 8.89 4.20 -5.31
CA CYS A 258 7.98 5.18 -4.76
C CYS A 258 8.68 5.93 -3.61
N LYS A 259 8.00 6.93 -3.04
CA LYS A 259 8.53 7.68 -1.88
C LYS A 259 8.85 6.80 -0.66
N ARG A 260 8.33 5.57 -0.61
CA ARG A 260 8.35 4.67 0.54
C ARG A 260 8.84 3.25 0.21
N SER A 261 9.24 2.96 -1.01
CA SER A 261 9.74 1.63 -1.36
C SER A 261 10.55 1.66 -2.64
N LEU A 262 11.51 0.75 -2.74
CA LEU A 262 12.26 0.47 -3.95
C LEU A 262 12.15 -1.02 -4.25
N LYS A 263 11.74 -1.34 -5.48
CA LYS A 263 11.49 -2.70 -5.95
C LYS A 263 12.23 -2.91 -7.26
N CYS A 264 13.06 -3.93 -7.30
CA CYS A 264 13.74 -4.40 -8.50
C CYS A 264 13.20 -5.77 -8.88
N VAL A 265 12.84 -5.93 -10.13
CA VAL A 265 12.10 -7.06 -10.65
C VAL A 265 12.68 -7.47 -11.98
N LEU A 266 12.86 -8.75 -12.19
CA LEU A 266 13.26 -9.31 -13.47
C LEU A 266 12.01 -9.74 -14.25
N LEU A 267 11.91 -9.28 -15.49
CA LEU A 267 10.80 -9.58 -16.40
C LEU A 267 11.34 -10.32 -17.63
N HIS A 268 10.68 -11.41 -18.04
CA HIS A 268 11.10 -12.14 -19.23
C HIS A 268 10.70 -11.41 -20.51
N ASN A 269 11.62 -11.34 -21.47
CA ASN A 269 11.40 -10.76 -22.79
C ASN A 269 10.42 -11.66 -23.56
N GLY A 270 9.20 -11.18 -23.81
CA GLY A 270 8.11 -12.02 -24.32
C GLY A 270 7.04 -12.40 -23.29
N ASN A 271 7.22 -12.01 -22.02
CA ASN A 271 6.26 -12.24 -20.93
C ASN A 271 5.84 -13.72 -20.76
N GLN A 272 6.72 -14.67 -21.11
CA GLN A 272 6.46 -16.11 -20.98
C GLN A 272 6.55 -16.59 -19.53
N PHE A 273 7.48 -16.03 -18.76
CA PHE A 273 7.63 -16.32 -17.33
C PHE A 273 7.03 -15.21 -16.46
N ALA A 274 6.67 -15.60 -15.23
CA ALA A 274 6.26 -14.66 -14.20
C ALA A 274 7.40 -13.69 -13.81
N SER A 275 7.02 -12.55 -13.24
CA SER A 275 7.95 -11.53 -12.72
C SER A 275 8.69 -12.07 -11.50
N ILE A 276 10.02 -11.95 -11.49
CA ILE A 276 10.87 -12.47 -10.42
C ILE A 276 11.42 -11.33 -9.56
N PRO A 277 11.21 -11.34 -8.23
CA PRO A 277 11.68 -10.27 -7.38
C PRO A 277 13.21 -10.39 -7.19
N LEU A 278 13.94 -9.33 -7.50
CA LEU A 278 15.40 -9.27 -7.32
C LEU A 278 15.80 -8.49 -6.09
N ALA A 279 15.13 -7.38 -5.82
CA ALA A 279 15.44 -6.57 -4.65
C ALA A 279 14.19 -5.86 -4.14
N HIS A 280 14.09 -5.70 -2.83
CA HIS A 280 12.97 -5.02 -2.19
C HIS A 280 13.40 -4.30 -0.91
N SER A 281 12.98 -3.05 -0.79
CA SER A 281 13.09 -2.24 0.41
C SER A 281 11.85 -1.38 0.59
N THR A 282 11.44 -1.14 1.85
CA THR A 282 10.38 -0.18 2.21
C THR A 282 10.91 1.07 2.92
N THR A 283 12.24 1.19 3.01
CA THR A 283 12.92 2.27 3.72
C THR A 283 13.77 3.10 2.78
N LEU A 284 14.36 2.45 1.76
CA LEU A 284 15.12 3.14 0.72
C LEU A 284 14.22 4.12 -0.01
N LYS A 285 14.72 5.36 -0.07
CA LYS A 285 14.09 6.45 -0.81
C LYS A 285 14.72 6.52 -2.19
N GLU A 286 13.92 6.98 -3.14
CA GLU A 286 14.34 7.25 -4.51
C GLU A 286 15.40 8.37 -4.56
N LYS A 287 16.66 7.97 -4.41
CA LYS A 287 17.87 8.79 -4.40
C LYS A 287 18.95 8.10 -5.22
N TYR A 288 19.87 8.88 -5.78
CA TYR A 288 20.96 8.38 -6.60
C TYR A 288 21.78 7.29 -5.89
N GLU A 289 22.13 7.51 -4.62
CA GLU A 289 22.92 6.56 -3.82
C GLU A 289 22.17 5.26 -3.53
N ALA A 290 20.85 5.34 -3.33
CA ALA A 290 20.02 4.16 -3.08
C ALA A 290 19.89 3.29 -4.34
N VAL A 291 19.72 3.91 -5.52
CA VAL A 291 19.70 3.20 -6.80
C VAL A 291 21.05 2.53 -7.05
N LYS A 292 22.16 3.23 -6.80
CA LYS A 292 23.52 2.67 -6.87
C LYS A 292 23.66 1.42 -5.99
N TYR A 293 23.31 1.57 -4.71
CA TYR A 293 23.38 0.50 -3.73
C TYR A 293 22.63 -0.74 -4.18
N VAL A 294 21.42 -0.59 -4.72
CA VAL A 294 20.64 -1.73 -5.20
C VAL A 294 21.26 -2.37 -6.44
N LEU A 295 21.73 -1.58 -7.42
CA LEU A 295 22.39 -2.10 -8.63
C LEU A 295 23.67 -2.88 -8.31
N ASP A 296 24.45 -2.40 -7.34
CA ASP A 296 25.65 -3.07 -6.85
C ASP A 296 25.30 -4.42 -6.20
N LYS A 297 24.25 -4.47 -5.35
CA LYS A 297 23.82 -5.69 -4.66
C LYS A 297 23.25 -6.76 -5.57
N ILE A 298 22.53 -6.36 -6.62
CA ILE A 298 22.04 -7.29 -7.66
C ILE A 298 23.08 -7.56 -8.75
N GLN A 299 24.30 -7.04 -8.60
CA GLN A 299 25.43 -7.26 -9.52
C GLN A 299 25.09 -6.91 -10.98
N TYR A 300 24.39 -5.80 -11.21
CA TYR A 300 23.87 -5.43 -12.54
C TYR A 300 24.92 -5.51 -13.65
N GLU A 301 26.17 -5.10 -13.37
CA GLU A 301 27.25 -5.08 -14.37
C GLU A 301 27.60 -6.47 -14.93
N GLN A 302 27.35 -7.55 -14.19
CA GLN A 302 27.55 -8.92 -14.67
C GLN A 302 26.49 -9.34 -15.70
N HIS A 303 25.31 -8.73 -15.63
CA HIS A 303 24.15 -9.16 -16.39
C HIS A 303 23.82 -8.21 -17.55
N LYS A 304 24.02 -6.91 -17.35
CA LYS A 304 23.75 -5.84 -18.33
C LYS A 304 22.37 -5.97 -18.96
N TRP A 305 21.36 -6.30 -18.14
CA TRP A 305 19.97 -6.42 -18.59
C TRP A 305 19.53 -5.13 -19.28
N ILE A 306 18.63 -5.27 -20.26
CA ILE A 306 17.84 -4.13 -20.72
C ILE A 306 17.01 -3.62 -19.54
N ILE A 307 16.88 -2.31 -19.39
CA ILE A 307 16.18 -1.68 -18.27
C ILE A 307 14.92 -1.00 -18.78
N CYS A 308 13.77 -1.36 -18.22
CA CYS A 308 12.50 -0.72 -18.49
C CYS A 308 12.03 -0.05 -17.20
N VAL A 309 12.02 1.27 -17.16
CA VAL A 309 11.69 2.05 -15.96
C VAL A 309 10.97 3.34 -16.34
N ASP A 310 10.36 3.99 -15.34
CA ASP A 310 9.78 5.29 -15.54
C ASP A 310 10.86 6.35 -15.88
N LEU A 311 10.47 7.42 -16.60
CA LEU A 311 11.44 8.45 -17.03
C LEU A 311 12.12 9.18 -15.86
N LYS A 312 11.53 9.19 -14.67
CA LYS A 312 12.18 9.72 -13.47
C LYS A 312 13.31 8.81 -13.03
N MET A 313 13.11 7.49 -13.00
CA MET A 313 14.15 6.51 -12.73
C MET A 313 15.28 6.55 -13.77
N VAL A 314 14.97 6.80 -15.05
CA VAL A 314 16.00 7.03 -16.10
C VAL A 314 16.95 8.15 -15.70
N ASN A 315 16.46 9.23 -15.08
CA ASN A 315 17.32 10.32 -14.64
C ASN A 315 18.32 9.86 -13.56
N PHE A 316 17.91 9.02 -12.63
CA PHE A 316 18.84 8.49 -11.62
C PHE A 316 19.87 7.54 -12.24
N LEU A 317 19.43 6.66 -13.14
CA LEU A 317 20.29 5.71 -13.83
C LEU A 317 21.36 6.38 -14.71
N LEU A 318 21.02 7.51 -15.34
CA LEU A 318 21.90 8.24 -16.24
C LEU A 318 22.51 9.50 -15.60
N GLY A 319 22.34 9.68 -14.28
CA GLY A 319 22.87 10.82 -13.54
C GLY A 319 22.33 12.19 -14.00
N GLN A 320 21.16 12.22 -14.64
CA GLN A 320 20.54 13.43 -15.14
C GLN A 320 19.77 14.17 -14.05
N GLN A 321 19.74 15.49 -14.17
CA GLN A 321 18.91 16.35 -13.35
C GLN A 321 17.43 16.12 -13.68
N SER A 322 16.62 15.87 -12.65
CA SER A 322 15.16 15.78 -12.78
C SER A 322 14.49 17.16 -12.79
N GLY A 323 13.22 17.21 -13.23
CA GLY A 323 12.42 18.45 -13.26
C GLY A 323 12.37 19.12 -14.63
N PHE A 324 12.11 20.43 -14.66
CA PHE A 324 11.99 21.22 -15.89
C PHE A 324 13.36 21.68 -16.41
N THR A 325 14.14 20.73 -16.91
CA THR A 325 15.48 20.96 -17.46
C THR A 325 15.45 21.38 -18.92
N LYS A 326 16.51 22.07 -19.40
CA LYS A 326 16.60 22.52 -20.80
C LYS A 326 16.75 21.34 -21.76
N TYR A 327 17.58 20.35 -21.40
CA TYR A 327 17.85 19.19 -22.23
C TYR A 327 17.45 17.88 -21.53
N PRO A 328 16.14 17.56 -21.44
CA PRO A 328 15.65 16.39 -20.72
C PRO A 328 15.77 15.08 -21.51
N CYS A 329 15.99 15.13 -22.83
CA CYS A 329 16.18 13.92 -23.63
C CYS A 329 17.57 13.32 -23.36
N PHE A 330 17.61 12.02 -23.05
CA PHE A 330 18.86 11.29 -22.82
C PHE A 330 19.54 10.81 -24.11
N ILE A 331 18.85 10.93 -25.26
CA ILE A 331 19.33 10.49 -26.57
C ILE A 331 19.90 11.67 -27.37
N CYS A 332 19.24 12.82 -27.32
CA CYS A 332 19.63 14.00 -28.08
C CYS A 332 19.56 15.30 -27.26
N MET A 333 20.01 16.39 -27.87
CA MET A 333 20.02 17.75 -27.33
C MET A 333 18.70 18.47 -27.61
N TRP A 334 17.56 17.79 -27.40
CA TRP A 334 16.23 18.40 -27.52
C TRP A 334 16.05 19.52 -26.50
N ASP A 335 15.85 20.76 -27.00
CA ASP A 335 15.64 21.93 -26.15
C ASP A 335 14.17 22.04 -25.77
N SER A 336 13.83 21.70 -24.51
CA SER A 336 12.45 21.74 -24.02
C SER A 336 11.85 23.15 -23.97
N ARG A 337 12.67 24.18 -24.14
CA ARG A 337 12.25 25.60 -24.08
C ARG A 337 11.93 26.14 -25.48
N ASP A 338 12.40 25.48 -26.55
CA ASP A 338 12.19 25.89 -27.94
C ASP A 338 10.85 25.42 -28.52
N ARG A 339 9.76 26.00 -28.01
CA ARG A 339 8.39 25.63 -28.40
C ARG A 339 8.10 25.80 -29.88
N VAL A 340 8.81 26.69 -30.57
CA VAL A 340 8.61 26.98 -31.99
C VAL A 340 9.08 25.78 -32.84
N GLN A 341 10.22 25.18 -32.49
CA GLN A 341 10.80 24.10 -33.26
C GLN A 341 10.22 22.71 -32.93
N HIS A 342 9.50 22.56 -31.82
CA HIS A 342 9.07 21.24 -31.32
C HIS A 342 8.28 20.38 -32.30
N TYR A 343 7.41 21.00 -33.12
CA TYR A 343 6.59 20.28 -34.12
C TYR A 343 7.19 20.30 -35.54
N VAL A 344 8.27 21.06 -35.75
CA VAL A 344 8.89 21.23 -37.06
C VAL A 344 10.17 20.40 -37.15
N LYS A 345 11.01 20.48 -36.13
CA LYS A 345 12.32 19.84 -36.08
C LYS A 345 12.22 18.44 -35.49
N LYS A 346 12.34 17.44 -36.37
CA LYS A 346 12.40 16.03 -35.99
C LYS A 346 13.78 15.63 -35.49
N GLU A 347 14.84 16.08 -36.16
CA GLU A 347 16.22 15.70 -35.85
C GLU A 347 16.89 16.74 -34.95
N TRP A 348 17.41 16.30 -33.81
CA TRP A 348 18.14 17.13 -32.86
C TRP A 348 19.57 16.64 -32.73
N PRO A 349 20.55 17.51 -32.41
CA PRO A 349 21.94 17.07 -32.25
C PRO A 349 22.03 15.91 -31.28
N ALA A 350 22.82 14.88 -31.61
CA ALA A 350 23.02 13.75 -30.73
C ALA A 350 23.59 14.22 -29.39
N ARG A 351 23.24 13.51 -28.32
CA ARG A 351 23.91 13.69 -27.04
C ARG A 351 25.07 12.70 -27.03
N ASP A 352 26.29 13.15 -27.23
CA ASP A 352 27.41 12.20 -27.36
C ASP A 352 27.88 11.65 -26.02
N GLN A 353 27.93 12.50 -24.98
CA GLN A 353 28.46 12.14 -23.66
C GLN A 353 27.53 12.59 -22.52
N LEU A 354 27.61 11.87 -21.39
CA LEU A 354 26.92 12.17 -20.14
C LEU A 354 27.93 12.67 -19.09
N VAL A 355 28.54 13.83 -19.33
CA VAL A 355 29.59 14.38 -18.45
C VAL A 355 28.94 15.18 -17.30
N PRO A 356 29.20 14.84 -16.02
CA PRO A 356 28.69 15.61 -14.89
C PRO A 356 29.06 17.09 -14.94
N GLY A 357 28.10 17.95 -14.59
CA GLY A 357 28.24 19.41 -14.66
C GLY A 357 27.86 20.01 -16.03
N ALA A 358 27.73 19.20 -17.08
CA ALA A 358 27.35 19.67 -18.41
C ALA A 358 25.92 19.27 -18.78
N ARG A 359 25.18 20.17 -19.46
CA ARG A 359 23.93 19.84 -20.21
C ARG A 359 22.92 18.99 -19.42
N ASN A 360 22.69 19.37 -18.16
CA ASN A 360 21.77 18.75 -17.20
C ASN A 360 22.18 17.37 -16.66
N ILE A 361 23.47 17.01 -16.75
CA ILE A 361 24.04 15.87 -16.02
C ILE A 361 24.61 16.36 -14.70
N ILE A 362 24.27 15.71 -13.59
CA ILE A 362 24.69 16.08 -12.23
C ILE A 362 25.46 14.97 -11.51
N HIS A 363 25.37 13.73 -12.01
CA HIS A 363 26.10 12.59 -11.49
C HIS A 363 26.57 11.69 -12.63
N GLU A 364 27.49 10.78 -12.33
CA GLU A 364 27.93 9.76 -13.28
C GLU A 364 26.78 8.78 -13.60
N PRO A 365 26.63 8.31 -14.85
CA PRO A 365 25.66 7.28 -15.19
C PRO A 365 26.06 5.93 -14.57
N PHE A 366 25.09 5.17 -14.06
CA PHE A 366 25.29 3.81 -13.56
C PHE A 366 25.26 2.75 -14.66
N VAL A 367 24.59 3.07 -15.77
CA VAL A 367 24.27 2.11 -16.83
C VAL A 367 24.46 2.76 -18.19
N ASP A 368 24.72 1.94 -19.20
CA ASP A 368 24.76 2.41 -20.58
C ASP A 368 23.36 2.87 -21.01
N ARG A 369 23.29 4.05 -21.64
CA ARG A 369 22.04 4.61 -22.19
C ARG A 369 21.36 3.66 -23.18
N GLU A 370 22.12 2.85 -23.91
CA GLU A 370 21.59 1.91 -24.90
C GLU A 370 20.87 0.72 -24.23
N LYS A 371 21.05 0.54 -22.91
CA LYS A 371 20.27 -0.42 -22.13
C LYS A 371 18.92 0.11 -21.70
N ILE A 372 18.64 1.41 -21.83
CA ILE A 372 17.37 2.00 -21.41
C ILE A 372 16.30 1.80 -22.51
N LEU A 373 15.23 1.11 -22.14
CA LEU A 373 14.04 0.96 -22.96
C LEU A 373 13.05 2.08 -22.68
N ILE A 374 12.53 2.70 -23.73
CA ILE A 374 11.51 3.75 -23.59
C ILE A 374 10.18 3.12 -23.16
N PRO A 375 9.64 3.46 -21.97
CA PRO A 375 8.50 2.75 -21.37
C PRO A 375 7.17 2.99 -22.12
N PRO A 376 6.58 1.96 -22.77
CA PRO A 376 5.39 2.11 -23.59
C PRO A 376 4.14 2.53 -22.80
N LEU A 377 3.94 2.02 -21.57
CA LEU A 377 2.80 2.41 -20.73
C LEU A 377 2.90 3.88 -20.36
N HIS A 378 4.07 4.33 -19.90
CA HIS A 378 4.25 5.72 -19.54
C HIS A 378 4.07 6.66 -20.74
N LEU A 379 4.39 6.25 -21.98
CA LEU A 379 4.05 7.01 -23.19
C LEU A 379 2.55 7.16 -23.37
N LYS A 380 1.80 6.05 -23.32
CA LYS A 380 0.33 6.06 -23.42
C LYS A 380 -0.31 7.00 -22.39
N LEU A 381 0.13 6.91 -21.13
CA LEU A 381 -0.32 7.80 -20.05
C LEU A 381 0.05 9.27 -20.32
N GLY A 382 1.24 9.51 -20.90
CA GLY A 382 1.70 10.85 -21.27
C GLY A 382 0.91 11.48 -22.41
N LEU A 383 0.54 10.70 -23.43
CA LEU A 383 -0.28 11.14 -24.55
C LEU A 383 -1.69 11.51 -24.08
N MET A 384 -2.33 10.65 -23.28
CA MET A 384 -3.62 10.96 -22.67
C MET A 384 -3.55 12.25 -21.87
N LYS A 385 -2.48 12.44 -21.09
CA LYS A 385 -2.25 13.65 -20.33
C LYS A 385 -2.20 14.91 -21.19
N GLN A 386 -1.52 14.86 -22.34
CA GLN A 386 -1.43 16.01 -23.25
C GLN A 386 -2.77 16.28 -23.94
N PHE A 387 -3.45 15.23 -24.41
CA PHE A 387 -4.79 15.34 -24.98
C PHE A 387 -5.76 16.04 -24.02
N THR A 388 -5.90 15.56 -22.78
CA THR A 388 -6.82 16.16 -21.81
C THR A 388 -6.44 17.59 -21.41
N ARG A 389 -5.14 17.91 -21.38
CA ARG A 389 -4.68 19.27 -21.09
C ARG A 389 -5.05 20.26 -22.18
N ALA A 390 -5.07 19.82 -23.45
CA ALA A 390 -5.44 20.67 -24.58
C ALA A 390 -6.96 20.86 -24.76
N LEU A 391 -7.80 19.99 -24.18
CA LEU A 391 -9.26 20.13 -24.25
C LEU A 391 -9.73 21.47 -23.67
N ASP A 392 -10.80 22.02 -24.24
CA ASP A 392 -11.54 23.14 -23.65
C ASP A 392 -12.14 22.69 -22.30
N LYS A 393 -11.82 23.43 -21.22
CA LYS A 393 -12.24 23.07 -19.85
C LYS A 393 -13.72 23.31 -19.60
N ASP A 394 -14.35 24.15 -20.41
CA ASP A 394 -15.79 24.38 -20.39
C ASP A 394 -16.51 23.59 -21.50
N GLY A 395 -15.75 22.90 -22.35
CA GLY A 395 -16.23 22.12 -23.48
C GLY A 395 -16.96 20.83 -23.09
N ARG A 396 -17.78 20.32 -24.03
CA ARG A 396 -18.58 19.09 -23.84
C ARG A 396 -17.71 17.87 -23.55
N CYS A 397 -16.58 17.71 -24.25
CA CYS A 397 -15.67 16.59 -24.07
C CYS A 397 -15.05 16.56 -22.66
N PHE A 398 -14.56 17.70 -22.16
CA PHE A 398 -13.99 17.78 -20.82
C PHE A 398 -15.04 17.54 -19.73
N ASN A 399 -16.23 18.13 -19.89
CA ASN A 399 -17.35 17.89 -18.98
C ASN A 399 -17.78 16.42 -18.95
N TYR A 400 -17.73 15.73 -20.09
CA TYR A 400 -17.96 14.29 -20.15
C TYR A 400 -16.94 13.52 -19.30
N LEU A 401 -15.64 13.83 -19.42
CA LEU A 401 -14.59 13.18 -18.62
C LEU A 401 -14.84 13.31 -17.11
N CYS A 402 -15.23 14.50 -16.65
CA CYS A 402 -15.57 14.74 -15.25
C CYS A 402 -16.74 13.87 -14.77
N ARG A 403 -17.78 13.71 -15.60
CA ARG A 403 -18.96 12.88 -15.29
C ARG A 403 -18.66 11.38 -15.36
N ALA A 404 -17.84 10.95 -16.31
CA ALA A 404 -17.51 9.54 -16.53
C ALA A 404 -16.68 8.94 -15.38
N PHE A 405 -15.98 9.79 -14.62
CA PHE A 405 -15.11 9.40 -13.51
C PHE A 405 -15.37 10.26 -12.25
N PRO A 406 -16.53 10.11 -11.58
CA PRO A 406 -16.89 10.94 -10.43
C PRO A 406 -15.97 10.74 -9.20
N ARG A 407 -15.17 9.66 -9.20
CA ARG A 407 -14.15 9.40 -8.16
C ARG A 407 -12.84 10.16 -8.39
N LEU A 408 -12.64 10.75 -9.56
CA LEU A 408 -11.49 11.62 -9.84
C LEU A 408 -11.87 13.07 -9.54
N THR A 409 -10.98 13.78 -8.86
CA THR A 409 -11.19 15.22 -8.65
C THR A 409 -11.04 15.97 -9.98
N SER A 410 -11.68 17.14 -10.09
CA SER A 410 -11.57 17.99 -11.27
C SER A 410 -10.11 18.31 -11.60
N GLU A 411 -9.27 18.54 -10.59
CA GLU A 411 -7.84 18.83 -10.74
C GLU A 411 -7.08 17.66 -11.35
N LYS A 412 -7.40 16.41 -10.97
CA LYS A 412 -6.78 15.21 -11.56
C LYS A 412 -7.15 15.09 -13.03
N VAL A 413 -8.43 15.32 -13.37
CA VAL A 413 -8.90 15.30 -14.76
C VAL A 413 -8.25 16.44 -15.56
N LYS A 414 -8.26 17.68 -15.06
CA LYS A 414 -7.56 18.83 -15.68
C LYS A 414 -6.08 18.57 -15.91
N ALA A 415 -5.42 17.91 -14.94
CA ALA A 415 -4.02 17.56 -15.04
C ALA A 415 -3.74 16.41 -16.01
N GLY A 416 -4.77 15.69 -16.47
CA GLY A 416 -4.69 14.54 -17.35
C GLY A 416 -4.19 13.28 -16.65
N ILE A 417 -4.53 13.11 -15.37
CA ILE A 417 -4.08 11.97 -14.54
C ILE A 417 -5.12 10.85 -14.64
N PHE A 418 -4.83 9.88 -15.52
CA PHE A 418 -5.62 8.67 -15.70
C PHE A 418 -4.75 7.44 -15.51
N ASP A 419 -5.36 6.31 -15.14
CA ASP A 419 -4.73 5.00 -15.15
C ASP A 419 -5.03 4.21 -16.44
N GLY A 420 -4.32 3.09 -16.65
CA GLY A 420 -4.52 2.22 -17.81
C GLY A 420 -5.97 1.74 -17.98
N PRO A 421 -6.64 1.20 -16.94
CA PRO A 421 -8.05 0.83 -16.98
C PRO A 421 -9.00 1.95 -17.41
N GLN A 422 -8.83 3.17 -16.89
CA GLN A 422 -9.65 4.33 -17.25
C GLN A 422 -9.49 4.70 -18.73
N ILE A 423 -8.26 4.71 -19.24
CA ILE A 423 -8.00 4.96 -20.68
C ILE A 423 -8.66 3.88 -21.53
N ARG A 424 -8.53 2.60 -21.17
CA ARG A 424 -9.18 1.49 -21.89
C ARG A 424 -10.71 1.60 -21.90
N LYS A 425 -11.31 2.11 -20.82
CA LYS A 425 -12.75 2.40 -20.76
C LYS A 425 -13.13 3.47 -21.79
N LEU A 426 -12.41 4.59 -21.81
CA LEU A 426 -12.66 5.68 -22.76
C LEU A 426 -12.47 5.27 -24.22
N ILE A 427 -11.48 4.43 -24.53
CA ILE A 427 -11.23 3.93 -25.90
C ILE A 427 -12.44 3.15 -26.43
N LYS A 428 -13.19 2.48 -25.56
CA LYS A 428 -14.38 1.69 -25.93
C LYS A 428 -15.69 2.49 -25.85
N ASP A 429 -15.63 3.73 -25.39
CA ASP A 429 -16.79 4.55 -25.07
C ASP A 429 -17.19 5.41 -26.27
N THR A 430 -18.26 5.00 -26.96
CA THR A 430 -18.79 5.74 -28.12
C THR A 430 -19.39 7.08 -27.71
N GLU A 431 -19.99 7.18 -26.53
CA GLU A 431 -20.58 8.42 -26.02
C GLU A 431 -19.50 9.45 -25.70
N PHE A 432 -18.35 9.00 -25.19
CA PHE A 432 -17.20 9.87 -25.04
C PHE A 432 -16.76 10.47 -26.39
N GLN A 433 -16.68 9.66 -27.44
CA GLN A 433 -16.32 10.16 -28.77
C GLN A 433 -17.40 11.11 -29.33
N ASN A 434 -18.68 10.85 -29.07
CA ASN A 434 -19.80 11.70 -29.50
C ASN A 434 -19.80 13.08 -28.80
N SER A 435 -19.16 13.20 -27.64
CA SER A 435 -19.03 14.47 -26.91
C SER A 435 -18.01 15.45 -27.54
N MET A 436 -17.18 14.98 -28.46
CA MET A 436 -16.04 15.72 -29.01
C MET A 436 -16.43 16.64 -30.18
N ASN A 437 -15.75 17.78 -30.29
CA ASN A 437 -15.74 18.56 -31.53
C ASN A 437 -14.82 17.91 -32.60
N THR A 438 -14.77 18.49 -33.80
CA THR A 438 -13.99 17.94 -34.93
C THR A 438 -12.50 17.80 -34.63
N LEU A 439 -11.87 18.78 -33.98
CA LEU A 439 -10.45 18.76 -33.64
C LEU A 439 -10.14 17.73 -32.54
N GLU A 440 -10.96 17.73 -31.48
CA GLU A 440 -10.87 16.77 -30.38
C GLU A 440 -11.03 15.33 -30.90
N CYS A 441 -12.01 15.09 -31.76
CA CYS A 441 -12.30 13.79 -32.34
C CYS A 441 -11.16 13.29 -33.24
N ALA A 442 -10.57 14.19 -34.06
CA ALA A 442 -9.42 13.84 -34.89
C ALA A 442 -8.17 13.47 -34.05
N ALA A 443 -7.88 14.25 -33.01
CA ALA A 443 -6.79 13.96 -32.08
C ALA A 443 -7.05 12.67 -31.29
N TRP A 444 -8.27 12.45 -30.81
CA TRP A 444 -8.64 11.23 -30.11
C TRP A 444 -8.51 9.99 -30.99
N LYS A 445 -9.09 10.01 -32.20
CA LYS A 445 -9.03 8.88 -33.13
C LYS A 445 -7.59 8.54 -33.50
N SER A 446 -6.75 9.53 -33.79
CA SER A 446 -5.33 9.31 -34.09
C SER A 446 -4.55 8.76 -32.89
N PHE A 447 -4.84 9.23 -31.67
CA PHE A 447 -4.32 8.66 -30.44
C PHE A 447 -4.71 7.17 -30.28
N VAL A 448 -5.99 6.83 -30.47
CA VAL A 448 -6.47 5.44 -30.40
C VAL A 448 -5.77 4.56 -31.43
N GLN A 449 -5.55 5.06 -32.66
CA GLN A 449 -4.81 4.35 -33.69
C GLN A 449 -3.36 4.05 -33.27
N VAL A 450 -2.65 5.01 -32.67
CA VAL A 450 -1.29 4.80 -32.14
C VAL A 450 -1.30 3.82 -30.97
N VAL A 451 -2.28 3.89 -30.07
CA VAL A 451 -2.39 2.95 -28.94
C VAL A 451 -2.59 1.52 -29.42
N ASN A 452 -3.47 1.29 -30.41
CA ASN A 452 -3.82 -0.06 -30.86
C ASN A 452 -2.79 -0.66 -31.81
N ASN A 453 -2.14 0.16 -32.65
CA ASN A 453 -1.28 -0.32 -33.75
C ASN A 453 0.22 -0.06 -33.53
N PHE A 454 0.59 0.60 -32.43
CA PHE A 454 2.00 0.83 -32.09
C PHE A 454 2.27 0.50 -30.62
N LEU A 455 1.57 1.13 -29.67
CA LEU A 455 1.75 0.89 -28.23
C LEU A 455 1.06 -0.40 -27.71
N GLY A 456 0.55 -1.23 -28.63
CA GLY A 456 -0.10 -2.50 -28.34
C GLY A 456 0.87 -3.68 -28.46
N ASN A 457 0.31 -4.88 -28.69
CA ASN A 457 1.10 -6.11 -28.88
C ASN A 457 1.73 -6.22 -30.28
N THR A 458 1.23 -5.44 -31.24
CA THR A 458 1.68 -5.47 -32.63
C THR A 458 2.11 -4.07 -33.05
N LYS A 459 3.26 -4.00 -33.74
CA LYS A 459 3.76 -2.79 -34.40
C LYS A 459 3.35 -2.84 -35.87
N ALA A 460 2.37 -2.04 -36.26
CA ALA A 460 1.89 -2.01 -37.64
C ALA A 460 2.98 -1.47 -38.58
N ALA A 461 3.05 -1.99 -39.81
CA ALA A 461 4.04 -1.55 -40.80
C ALA A 461 3.96 -0.03 -41.07
N ASN A 462 2.76 0.55 -41.02
CA ASN A 462 2.51 1.98 -41.23
C ASN A 462 2.60 2.83 -39.95
N HIS A 463 3.18 2.34 -38.85
CA HIS A 463 3.28 3.04 -37.56
C HIS A 463 3.88 4.45 -37.68
N ALA A 464 4.88 4.66 -38.55
CA ALA A 464 5.47 5.97 -38.76
C ALA A 464 4.46 7.01 -39.25
N ARG A 465 3.55 6.60 -40.15
CA ARG A 465 2.44 7.44 -40.62
C ARG A 465 1.44 7.71 -39.51
N LEU A 466 1.06 6.68 -38.74
CA LEU A 466 0.11 6.82 -37.62
C LEU A 466 0.61 7.82 -36.58
N ILE A 467 1.89 7.75 -36.21
CA ILE A 467 2.51 8.67 -35.26
C ILE A 467 2.54 10.08 -35.85
N SER A 468 2.94 10.25 -37.11
CA SER A 468 2.97 11.57 -37.76
C SER A 468 1.58 12.22 -37.78
N THR A 469 0.55 11.47 -38.20
CA THR A 469 -0.85 11.92 -38.17
C THR A 469 -1.31 12.31 -36.76
N MET A 470 -0.93 11.54 -35.74
CA MET A 470 -1.25 11.88 -34.35
C MET A 470 -0.54 13.16 -33.89
N ILE A 471 0.74 13.34 -34.21
CA ILE A 471 1.51 14.54 -33.86
C ILE A 471 0.88 15.79 -34.48
N GLU A 472 0.51 15.73 -35.77
CA GLU A 472 -0.19 16.82 -36.45
C GLU A 472 -1.57 17.13 -35.84
N ALA A 473 -2.35 16.09 -35.52
CA ALA A 473 -3.66 16.28 -34.89
C ALA A 473 -3.53 16.88 -33.48
N PHE A 474 -2.52 16.45 -32.72
CA PHE A 474 -2.21 17.02 -31.40
C PHE A 474 -1.75 18.47 -31.51
N GLN A 475 -0.95 18.81 -32.52
CA GLN A 475 -0.55 20.20 -32.78
C GLN A 475 -1.77 21.08 -33.06
N LYS A 476 -2.67 20.63 -33.93
CA LYS A 476 -3.91 21.35 -34.28
C LYS A 476 -4.86 21.52 -33.10
N LEU A 477 -4.90 20.54 -32.18
CA LEU A 477 -5.66 20.64 -30.92
C LEU A 477 -5.03 21.63 -29.94
N GLY A 478 -3.77 22.04 -30.12
CA GLY A 478 -3.05 22.92 -29.21
C GLY A 478 -2.32 22.17 -28.08
N CYS A 479 -2.03 20.89 -28.25
CA CYS A 479 -1.17 20.15 -27.33
C CYS A 479 0.25 20.77 -27.31
N LEU A 480 0.89 20.76 -26.14
CA LEU A 480 2.31 21.07 -26.04
C LEU A 480 3.13 19.80 -26.26
N MET A 481 4.23 19.91 -27.00
CA MET A 481 5.15 18.79 -27.20
C MET A 481 5.80 18.41 -25.87
N SER A 482 5.43 17.23 -25.36
CA SER A 482 6.07 16.67 -24.17
C SER A 482 7.26 15.80 -24.54
N ILE A 483 8.16 15.53 -23.58
CA ILE A 483 9.29 14.60 -23.79
C ILE A 483 8.85 13.22 -24.31
N LYS A 484 7.66 12.77 -23.87
CA LYS A 484 7.05 11.51 -24.30
C LYS A 484 6.61 11.56 -25.78
N MET A 485 6.04 12.68 -26.20
CA MET A 485 5.71 12.89 -27.61
C MET A 485 6.98 13.05 -28.46
N HIS A 486 8.01 13.73 -27.93
CA HIS A 486 9.31 13.86 -28.59
C HIS A 486 9.96 12.49 -28.84
N PHE A 487 9.93 11.56 -27.88
CA PHE A 487 10.44 10.20 -28.14
C PHE A 487 9.71 9.51 -29.31
N LEU A 488 8.38 9.65 -29.40
CA LEU A 488 7.62 9.10 -30.51
C LEU A 488 7.95 9.78 -31.85
N PHE A 489 8.13 11.10 -31.82
CA PHE A 489 8.36 11.89 -33.03
C PHE A 489 9.79 11.74 -33.56
N SER A 490 10.79 11.79 -32.68
CA SER A 490 12.21 11.90 -33.04
C SER A 490 13.03 10.63 -32.83
N HIS A 491 12.54 9.67 -32.04
CA HIS A 491 13.29 8.47 -31.64
C HIS A 491 12.49 7.17 -31.82
N MET A 492 11.70 7.10 -32.89
CA MET A 492 10.82 5.97 -33.19
C MET A 492 11.58 4.66 -33.43
N GLU A 493 12.80 4.77 -33.94
CA GLU A 493 13.73 3.67 -34.22
C GLU A 493 14.26 2.99 -32.95
N LYS A 494 14.23 3.67 -31.81
CA LYS A 494 14.68 3.14 -30.51
C LYS A 494 13.64 2.24 -29.83
N PHE A 495 12.44 2.13 -30.39
CA PHE A 495 11.39 1.25 -29.86
C PHE A 495 11.58 -0.18 -30.36
N PRO A 496 11.51 -1.20 -29.47
CA PRO A 496 11.56 -2.60 -29.87
C PRO A 496 10.40 -2.95 -30.82
N GLU A 497 10.55 -4.04 -31.58
CA GLU A 497 9.53 -4.50 -32.52
C GLU A 497 8.22 -4.90 -31.82
N ASN A 498 8.31 -5.54 -30.63
CA ASN A 498 7.15 -5.94 -29.84
C ASN A 498 7.06 -5.15 -28.53
N LEU A 499 6.38 -4.00 -28.59
CA LEU A 499 6.20 -3.11 -27.44
C LEU A 499 5.35 -3.72 -26.33
N GLY A 500 4.33 -4.51 -26.67
CA GLY A 500 3.49 -5.19 -25.67
C GLY A 500 4.27 -6.24 -24.88
N ALA A 501 5.12 -7.02 -25.55
CA ALA A 501 6.00 -8.01 -24.92
C ALA A 501 7.08 -7.38 -24.03
N MET A 502 7.54 -6.18 -24.38
CA MET A 502 8.59 -5.45 -23.66
C MET A 502 8.06 -4.34 -22.75
N SER A 503 6.73 -4.26 -22.60
CA SER A 503 6.07 -3.22 -21.81
C SER A 503 6.37 -3.36 -20.32
N ASP A 504 6.36 -2.21 -19.65
CA ASP A 504 6.32 -1.99 -18.20
C ASP A 504 4.97 -2.37 -17.56
N GLU A 505 3.91 -2.68 -18.33
CA GLU A 505 2.63 -3.15 -17.78
C GLU A 505 2.77 -4.41 -16.90
N GLN A 506 3.76 -5.27 -17.17
CA GLN A 506 4.00 -6.45 -16.33
C GLN A 506 4.60 -6.07 -14.97
N GLY A 507 5.48 -5.06 -14.94
CA GLY A 507 6.04 -4.49 -13.71
C GLY A 507 4.94 -3.92 -12.83
N GLU A 508 4.04 -3.10 -13.39
CA GLU A 508 2.89 -2.54 -12.67
C GLU A 508 1.95 -3.60 -12.06
N ARG A 509 1.77 -4.74 -12.74
CA ARG A 509 1.00 -5.87 -12.16
C ARG A 509 1.75 -6.52 -11.00
N PHE A 510 3.07 -6.65 -11.10
CA PHE A 510 3.89 -7.15 -10.00
C PHE A 510 3.75 -6.26 -8.75
N HIS A 511 3.58 -4.95 -8.88
CA HIS A 511 3.27 -4.08 -7.73
C HIS A 511 1.98 -4.47 -7.01
N GLN A 512 0.95 -4.85 -7.76
CA GLN A 512 -0.31 -5.31 -7.18
C GLN A 512 -0.17 -6.66 -6.47
N ASP A 513 0.65 -7.56 -7.02
CA ASP A 513 0.95 -8.85 -6.40
C ASP A 513 1.80 -8.68 -5.13
N MET A 514 2.83 -7.84 -5.19
CA MET A 514 3.68 -7.52 -4.05
C MET A 514 2.93 -6.81 -2.95
N ARG A 515 2.02 -5.89 -3.27
CA ARG A 515 1.17 -5.25 -2.26
C ARG A 515 0.37 -6.29 -1.46
N GLN A 516 -0.16 -7.32 -2.12
CA GLN A 516 -0.85 -8.41 -1.42
C GLN A 516 0.09 -9.23 -0.54
N MET A 517 1.36 -9.41 -0.96
CA MET A 517 2.37 -10.05 -0.13
C MET A 517 2.72 -9.18 1.08
N GLU A 518 2.95 -7.88 0.89
CA GLU A 518 3.21 -6.93 1.95
C GLU A 518 2.07 -6.90 2.97
N GLU A 519 0.82 -6.88 2.51
CA GLU A 519 -0.37 -6.97 3.38
C GLU A 519 -0.40 -8.28 4.16
N ARG A 520 -0.14 -9.43 3.50
CA ARG A 520 -0.07 -10.76 4.15
C ARG A 520 1.04 -10.85 5.20
N TYR A 521 2.19 -10.23 4.93
CA TYR A 521 3.33 -10.20 5.84
C TYR A 521 3.28 -9.03 6.83
N GLN A 522 2.15 -8.30 6.85
CA GLN A 522 1.85 -7.17 7.73
C GLN A 522 2.94 -6.09 7.68
N GLY A 523 3.39 -5.77 6.47
CA GLY A 523 4.42 -4.78 6.19
C GLY A 523 5.85 -5.25 6.43
N ARG A 524 6.08 -6.52 6.83
CA ARG A 524 7.43 -7.10 6.84
C ARG A 524 7.91 -7.33 5.41
N TRP A 525 9.18 -7.03 5.17
CA TRP A 525 9.82 -7.09 3.85
C TRP A 525 11.12 -7.89 3.91
N ASP A 526 11.10 -9.05 4.56
CA ASP A 526 12.28 -9.90 4.79
C ASP A 526 12.53 -10.92 3.66
N ALA A 527 13.66 -11.63 3.74
CA ALA A 527 14.00 -12.72 2.82
C ALA A 527 12.93 -13.83 2.78
N VAL A 528 12.21 -14.06 3.89
CA VAL A 528 11.12 -15.04 3.98
C VAL A 528 9.97 -14.66 3.06
N MET A 529 9.59 -13.38 3.04
CA MET A 529 8.54 -12.88 2.15
C MET A 529 8.91 -13.09 0.67
N MET A 530 10.15 -12.74 0.28
CA MET A 530 10.65 -12.89 -1.09
C MET A 530 10.67 -14.37 -1.51
N ALA A 531 11.15 -15.25 -0.62
CA ALA A 531 11.18 -16.68 -0.83
C ALA A 531 9.77 -17.31 -0.93
N ASP A 532 8.80 -16.90 -0.10
CA ASP A 532 7.40 -17.36 -0.20
C ASP A 532 6.72 -16.85 -1.48
N TYR A 533 7.11 -15.66 -1.98
CA TYR A 533 6.66 -15.21 -3.30
C TYR A 533 7.15 -16.16 -4.40
N CYS A 534 8.45 -16.47 -4.44
CA CYS A 534 9.02 -17.42 -5.40
C CYS A 534 8.36 -18.80 -5.31
N TRP A 535 8.13 -19.32 -4.11
CA TRP A 535 7.40 -20.57 -3.92
C TRP A 535 5.98 -20.51 -4.51
N SER A 536 5.28 -19.38 -4.32
CA SER A 536 3.92 -19.21 -4.84
C SER A 536 3.86 -19.27 -6.37
N LEU A 537 4.92 -18.85 -7.06
CA LEU A 537 5.04 -18.96 -8.52
C LEU A 537 5.21 -20.42 -8.98
N LYS A 538 5.96 -21.24 -8.22
CA LYS A 538 6.21 -22.65 -8.56
C LYS A 538 5.02 -23.57 -8.24
N ARG A 539 4.30 -23.34 -7.13
CA ARG A 539 3.12 -24.17 -6.77
C ARG A 539 2.07 -24.18 -7.89
N ASP A 540 1.93 -23.09 -8.62
CA ASP A 540 0.89 -22.97 -9.64
C ASP A 540 1.31 -23.68 -10.97
N ASN A 541 2.37 -24.51 -10.97
CA ASN A 541 2.80 -25.37 -12.09
C ASN A 541 1.91 -26.61 -12.27
N THR A 542 1.44 -26.87 -13.50
CA THR A 542 0.47 -27.93 -13.86
C THR A 542 1.01 -29.36 -13.76
N ALA A 543 2.34 -29.56 -13.74
CA ALA A 543 2.94 -30.88 -13.63
C ALA A 543 2.97 -31.45 -12.19
N ALA A 544 2.63 -30.66 -11.18
CA ALA A 544 2.63 -31.07 -9.77
C ALA A 544 1.20 -31.30 -9.27
N ALA A 545 0.91 -32.51 -8.76
CA ALA A 545 -0.40 -32.82 -8.18
C ALA A 545 -0.62 -32.02 -6.88
N HIS A 546 -1.64 -31.15 -6.87
CA HIS A 546 -1.99 -30.33 -5.72
C HIS A 546 -3.50 -30.32 -5.44
N THR A 547 -3.90 -30.39 -4.16
CA THR A 547 -5.30 -30.51 -3.69
C THR A 547 -6.13 -29.22 -3.76
N ARG A 548 -5.54 -28.08 -4.12
CA ARG A 548 -6.24 -26.80 -4.30
C ARG A 548 -5.56 -25.96 -5.38
N GLU A 549 -6.23 -25.79 -6.51
CA GLU A 549 -5.80 -24.88 -7.57
C GLU A 549 -6.04 -23.42 -7.21
N SER A 550 -5.07 -22.58 -7.55
CA SER A 550 -5.11 -21.12 -7.43
C SER A 550 -5.37 -20.54 -8.83
N LYS A 551 -6.25 -19.53 -8.95
CA LYS A 551 -6.44 -18.78 -10.22
C LYS A 551 -5.30 -17.78 -10.51
N LYS A 552 -4.16 -17.86 -9.80
CA LYS A 552 -3.03 -16.91 -9.91
C LYS A 552 -1.92 -17.44 -10.84
N ARG A 553 -0.96 -16.55 -11.13
CA ARG A 553 0.09 -16.75 -12.14
C ARG A 553 0.98 -17.95 -11.83
N ARG A 554 1.29 -18.67 -12.90
CA ARG A 554 2.21 -19.79 -12.96
C ARG A 554 3.59 -19.27 -13.35
N PHE A 555 4.65 -19.92 -12.88
CA PHE A 555 5.99 -19.64 -13.39
C PHE A 555 6.17 -20.13 -14.83
N MET A 556 5.66 -21.34 -15.14
CA MET A 556 5.64 -21.90 -16.50
C MET A 556 4.32 -21.58 -17.22
N PRO A 557 4.31 -21.42 -18.55
CA PRO A 557 3.13 -21.20 -19.37
C PRO A 557 1.97 -22.19 -19.12
#